data_AF-A0A662JBY5-F1
#
_entry.id   AF-A0A662JBY5-F1
#
_cell.length_a   1.000
_cell.length_b   1.000
_cell.length_c   1.000
_cell.angle_alpha   90.00
_cell.angle_beta   90.00
_cell.angle_gamma   90.00
#
_symmetry.space_group_name_H-M   'P 1'
#
loop_
_entity.id
_entity.type
_entity.pdbx_description
1 polymer ?
#
loop_
_entity_poly.entity_id
_entity_poly.type
_entity_poly.pdbx_seq_one_letter_code
_entity_poly.pdbx_strand_id
1 'polypeptide(L)'
;YLAKFGIMAVRRVKKSDMEKLARATGARIVTNIDDLTEKDLGYAELVEERKVAEERMVFVEGCKNPRAVTILIRGGLEKFVDEAERSLTDAVSVVADAIEDGKVVPGGGAIEAEIAKELRKYAAQVGGREQLAIEAFANAIEVIPRTLAENAGLDPVDIITELRAAHEKADGWKYGVNVFDGKVDDMVALGVLEPVSVKLQAIKSALEAVSLILRIDDIIAASRTEEKKGKEEGKEEEETSTE
;
A
#
# COMPACT_ATOMS: atom_id res chain seq x y z
N TYR A 1 36.49 1.11 30.31
CA TYR A 1 35.99 1.38 31.67
C TYR A 1 34.71 0.59 31.93
N LEU A 2 33.61 0.85 31.20
CA LEU A 2 32.31 0.14 31.34
C LEU A 2 32.40 -1.39 31.26
N ALA A 3 33.21 -1.93 30.35
CA ALA A 3 33.43 -3.38 30.24
C ALA A 3 33.98 -4.04 31.52
N LYS A 4 34.72 -3.31 32.37
CA LYS A 4 35.21 -3.83 33.66
C LYS A 4 34.07 -4.07 34.66
N PHE A 5 32.93 -3.42 34.45
CA PHE A 5 31.72 -3.56 35.25
C PHE A 5 30.66 -4.44 34.55
N GLY A 6 31.03 -5.13 33.46
CA GLY A 6 30.10 -5.96 32.69
C GLY A 6 29.05 -5.19 31.89
N ILE A 7 29.24 -3.87 31.70
CA ILE A 7 28.29 -3.03 30.95
C ILE A 7 28.68 -3.01 29.47
N MET A 8 27.77 -3.48 28.61
CA MET A 8 27.85 -3.33 27.15
C MET A 8 27.46 -1.91 26.74
N ALA A 9 28.24 -1.29 25.86
CA ALA A 9 27.97 0.05 25.35
C ALA A 9 28.07 0.08 23.83
N VAL A 10 27.01 0.59 23.20
CA VAL A 10 26.92 0.79 21.74
C VAL A 10 26.97 2.29 21.46
N ARG A 11 27.78 2.70 20.49
CA ARG A 11 27.96 4.12 20.13
C ARG A 11 27.52 4.37 18.69
N ARG A 12 27.18 5.63 18.38
CA ARG A 12 26.76 6.08 17.03
C ARG A 12 25.50 5.37 16.53
N VAL A 13 24.59 5.05 17.44
CA VAL A 13 23.26 4.52 17.10
C VAL A 13 22.46 5.62 16.38
N LYS A 14 21.75 5.27 15.31
CA LYS A 14 20.88 6.22 14.59
C LYS A 14 19.78 6.70 15.54
N LYS A 15 19.35 7.95 15.37
CA LYS A 15 18.26 8.53 16.17
C LYS A 15 16.97 7.71 16.07
N SER A 16 16.62 7.24 14.87
CA SER A 16 15.47 6.37 14.63
C SER A 16 15.50 5.08 15.45
N ASP A 17 16.68 4.48 15.61
CA ASP A 17 16.84 3.22 16.34
C ASP A 17 16.79 3.45 17.84
N MET A 18 17.32 4.58 18.33
CA MET A 18 17.17 5.00 19.73
C MET A 18 15.69 5.20 20.10
N GLU A 19 14.90 5.83 19.23
CA GLU A 19 13.46 6.02 19.44
C GLU A 19 12.70 4.70 19.46
N LYS A 20 13.04 3.76 18.56
CA LYS A 20 12.47 2.40 18.55
C LYS A 20 12.85 1.61 19.79
N LEU A 21 14.12 1.66 20.23
CA LEU A 21 14.58 0.98 21.44
C LEU A 21 13.89 1.53 22.69
N ALA A 22 13.70 2.84 22.79
CA ALA A 22 12.93 3.46 23.87
C ALA A 22 11.48 2.94 23.91
N ARG A 23 10.82 2.87 22.74
CA ARG A 23 9.46 2.31 22.63
C ARG A 23 9.38 0.80 22.92
N ALA A 24 10.41 0.05 22.55
CA ALA A 24 10.46 -1.40 22.77
C ALA A 24 10.69 -1.74 24.25
N THR A 25 11.71 -1.13 24.86
CA THR A 25 12.17 -1.44 26.23
C THR A 25 11.42 -0.66 27.32
N GLY A 26 10.72 0.42 26.95
CA GLY A 26 10.11 1.37 27.89
C GLY A 26 11.08 2.41 28.46
N ALA A 27 12.34 2.43 27.98
CA ALA A 27 13.34 3.41 28.41
C ALA A 27 12.99 4.83 27.96
N ARG A 28 13.53 5.84 28.66
CA ARG A 28 13.48 7.24 28.25
C ARG A 28 14.83 7.66 27.68
N ILE A 29 14.80 8.37 26.54
CA ILE A 29 16.02 8.95 25.96
C ILE A 29 16.43 10.15 26.83
N VAL A 30 17.64 10.10 27.38
CA VAL A 30 18.22 11.16 28.20
C VAL A 30 19.39 11.81 27.45
N THR A 31 19.47 13.13 27.46
CA THR A 31 20.53 13.90 26.78
C THR A 31 21.72 14.21 27.67
N ASN A 32 21.52 14.29 28.99
CA ASN A 32 22.55 14.54 29.98
C ASN A 32 22.68 13.33 30.93
N ILE A 33 23.89 12.84 31.14
CA ILE A 33 24.12 11.66 31.97
C ILE A 33 23.84 11.91 33.46
N ASP A 34 23.98 13.16 33.91
CA ASP A 34 23.74 13.55 35.31
C ASP A 34 22.25 13.51 35.69
N ASP A 35 21.36 13.59 34.70
CA ASP A 35 19.91 13.54 34.88
C ASP A 35 19.35 12.10 34.83
N LEU A 36 20.21 11.10 34.60
CA LEU A 36 19.79 9.71 34.43
C LEU A 36 19.34 9.10 35.77
N THR A 37 18.08 8.67 35.83
CA THR A 37 17.52 7.99 37.01
C THR A 37 17.12 6.55 36.69
N GLU A 38 16.88 5.73 37.72
CA GLU A 38 16.39 4.35 37.55
C GLU A 38 15.06 4.26 36.77
N LYS A 39 14.27 5.33 36.79
CA LYS A 39 12.98 5.41 36.07
C LYS A 39 13.15 5.55 34.56
N ASP A 40 14.33 5.99 34.11
CA ASP A 40 14.63 6.19 32.70
C ASP A 40 15.14 4.89 32.03
N LEU A 41 15.49 3.89 32.84
CA LEU A 41 15.99 2.60 32.36
C LEU A 41 14.83 1.72 31.85
N GLY A 42 15.03 1.12 30.68
CA GLY A 42 14.14 0.12 30.13
C GLY A 42 14.49 -1.30 30.55
N TYR A 43 13.66 -2.26 30.14
CA TYR A 43 13.89 -3.68 30.39
C TYR A 43 13.92 -4.49 29.10
N ALA A 44 14.90 -5.39 29.01
CA ALA A 44 15.00 -6.47 28.04
C ALA A 44 15.54 -7.72 28.74
N GLU A 45 15.06 -8.89 28.35
CA GLU A 45 15.50 -10.17 28.91
C GLU A 45 16.91 -10.54 28.40
N LEU A 46 17.17 -10.26 27.13
CA LEU A 46 18.41 -10.61 26.47
C LEU A 46 18.92 -9.42 25.66
N VAL A 47 20.18 -9.05 25.90
CA VAL A 47 20.92 -8.07 25.10
C VAL A 47 22.26 -8.69 24.74
N GLU A 48 22.46 -9.01 23.46
CA GLU A 48 23.71 -9.61 23.01
C GLU A 48 24.13 -9.19 21.60
N GLU A 49 25.42 -9.22 21.34
CA GLU A 49 25.99 -9.04 20.01
C GLU A 49 26.07 -10.40 19.32
N ARG A 50 25.26 -10.62 18.28
CA ARG A 50 25.35 -11.81 17.43
C ARG A 50 25.97 -11.44 16.09
N LYS A 51 26.80 -12.33 15.56
CA LYS A 51 27.27 -12.23 14.18
C LYS A 51 26.24 -12.86 13.26
N VAL A 52 25.66 -12.06 12.36
CA VAL A 52 24.74 -12.52 11.32
C VAL A 52 25.40 -12.27 9.97
N ALA A 53 25.68 -13.37 9.24
CA ALA A 53 26.54 -13.34 8.07
C ALA A 53 27.93 -12.75 8.40
N GLU A 54 28.31 -11.64 7.78
CA GLU A 54 29.59 -10.97 8.02
C GLU A 54 29.48 -9.77 8.98
N GLU A 55 28.26 -9.41 9.38
CA GLU A 55 27.99 -8.25 10.22
C GLU A 55 27.74 -8.63 11.67
N ARG A 56 28.11 -7.73 12.58
CA ARG A 56 27.79 -7.87 14.01
C ARG A 56 26.63 -6.96 14.34
N MET A 57 25.57 -7.55 14.88
CA MET A 57 24.33 -6.86 15.21
C MET A 57 24.02 -7.06 16.68
N VAL A 58 23.43 -6.05 17.30
CA VAL A 58 22.99 -6.11 18.70
C VAL A 58 21.52 -6.46 18.74
N PHE A 59 21.20 -7.59 19.35
CA PHE A 59 19.85 -8.07 19.54
C PHE A 59 19.36 -7.67 20.93
N VAL A 60 18.15 -7.11 21.00
CA VAL A 60 17.47 -6.74 22.22
C VAL A 60 16.13 -7.46 22.22
N GLU A 61 16.01 -8.52 23.01
CA GLU A 61 14.90 -9.47 23.00
C GLU A 61 14.23 -9.58 24.39
N GLY A 62 12.98 -10.05 24.43
CA GLY A 62 12.22 -10.24 25.68
C GLY A 62 11.85 -8.94 26.40
N CYS A 63 11.46 -7.90 25.66
CA CYS A 63 10.89 -6.69 26.24
C CYS A 63 9.47 -6.96 26.77
N LYS A 64 9.08 -6.41 27.92
CA LYS A 64 7.80 -6.72 28.60
C LYS A 64 6.55 -6.31 27.83
N ASN A 65 6.57 -5.14 27.19
CA ASN A 65 5.44 -4.61 26.43
C ASN A 65 5.94 -3.73 25.27
N PRO A 66 6.53 -4.34 24.23
CA PRO A 66 7.19 -3.59 23.18
C PRO A 66 6.17 -2.86 22.30
N ARG A 67 6.27 -1.53 22.21
CA ARG A 67 5.52 -0.71 21.23
C ARG A 67 6.26 -0.54 19.90
N ALA A 68 7.42 -1.18 19.77
CA ALA A 68 8.19 -1.28 18.55
C ALA A 68 8.86 -2.65 18.52
N VAL A 69 8.76 -3.33 17.39
CA VAL A 69 9.36 -4.64 17.15
C VAL A 69 10.13 -4.61 15.84
N THR A 70 11.12 -5.50 15.71
CA THR A 70 11.94 -5.62 14.51
C THR A 70 11.84 -7.05 13.99
N ILE A 71 11.57 -7.19 12.70
CA ILE A 71 11.63 -8.47 11.98
C ILE A 71 12.91 -8.46 11.15
N LEU A 72 13.82 -9.40 11.42
CA LEU A 72 15.05 -9.53 10.64
C LEU A 72 14.81 -10.49 9.46
N ILE A 73 14.74 -9.93 8.26
CA ILE A 73 14.59 -10.69 7.02
C ILE A 73 15.98 -11.06 6.49
N ARG A 74 16.14 -12.30 6.02
CA ARG A 74 17.38 -12.77 5.38
C ARG A 74 17.04 -13.50 4.10
N GLY A 75 17.84 -13.28 3.07
CA GLY A 75 17.68 -13.90 1.76
C GLY A 75 19.02 -14.07 1.06
N GLY A 76 19.08 -14.96 0.08
CA GLY A 76 20.30 -15.22 -0.70
C GLY A 76 20.62 -14.12 -1.70
N LEU A 77 19.62 -13.38 -2.18
CA LEU A 77 19.77 -12.23 -3.07
C LEU A 77 19.00 -11.03 -2.50
N GLU A 78 19.55 -9.84 -2.67
CA GLU A 78 18.95 -8.57 -2.22
C GLU A 78 17.51 -8.41 -2.74
N LYS A 79 17.26 -8.71 -4.02
CA LYS A 79 15.92 -8.63 -4.62
C LYS A 79 14.85 -9.47 -3.90
N PHE A 80 15.23 -10.62 -3.35
CA PHE A 80 14.28 -11.45 -2.58
C PHE A 80 14.01 -10.87 -1.19
N VAL A 81 15.01 -10.21 -0.59
CA VAL A 81 14.84 -9.52 0.68
C VAL A 81 13.92 -8.31 0.50
N ASP A 82 14.13 -7.53 -0.56
CA ASP A 82 13.28 -6.38 -0.88
C ASP A 82 11.81 -6.79 -1.10
N GLU A 83 11.59 -7.89 -1.82
CA GLU A 83 10.25 -8.42 -2.06
C GLU A 83 9.60 -8.96 -0.78
N ALA A 84 10.38 -9.64 0.06
CA ALA A 84 9.89 -10.13 1.35
C ALA A 84 9.57 -8.98 2.32
N GLU A 85 10.37 -7.91 2.33
CA GLU A 85 10.10 -6.71 3.13
C GLU A 85 8.79 -6.04 2.70
N ARG A 86 8.58 -5.88 1.38
CA ARG A 86 7.33 -5.34 0.84
C ARG A 86 6.14 -6.21 1.21
N SER A 87 6.24 -7.52 0.94
CA SER A 87 5.17 -8.49 1.25
C SER A 87 4.79 -8.50 2.73
N LEU A 88 5.78 -8.44 3.63
CA LEU A 88 5.53 -8.38 5.07
C LEU A 88 4.91 -7.05 5.50
N THR A 89 5.35 -5.94 4.90
CA THR A 89 4.79 -4.62 5.17
C THR A 89 3.32 -4.56 4.77
N ASP A 90 2.99 -5.08 3.58
CA ASP A 90 1.61 -5.15 3.09
C ASP A 90 0.76 -6.06 3.98
N ALA A 91 1.27 -7.24 4.34
CA ALA A 91 0.55 -8.18 5.22
C ALA A 91 0.25 -7.58 6.61
N VAL A 92 1.24 -6.93 7.23
CA VAL A 92 1.05 -6.28 8.54
C VAL A 92 0.04 -5.12 8.43
N SER A 93 0.09 -4.35 7.35
CA SER A 93 -0.84 -3.24 7.12
C SER A 93 -2.28 -3.74 6.95
N VAL A 94 -2.49 -4.78 6.15
CA VAL A 94 -3.81 -5.40 5.95
C VAL A 94 -4.38 -5.97 7.26
N VAL A 95 -3.53 -6.61 8.08
CA VAL A 95 -3.95 -7.10 9.40
C VAL A 95 -4.30 -5.96 10.34
N ALA A 96 -3.53 -4.86 10.33
CA ALA A 96 -3.84 -3.67 11.12
C ALA A 96 -5.19 -3.08 10.70
N ASP A 97 -5.41 -2.87 9.40
CA ASP A 97 -6.67 -2.35 8.86
C ASP A 97 -7.85 -3.26 9.22
N ALA A 98 -7.69 -4.59 9.12
CA ALA A 98 -8.74 -5.55 9.50
C ALA A 98 -9.11 -5.46 10.99
N ILE A 99 -8.12 -5.26 11.87
CA ILE A 99 -8.33 -5.12 13.32
C ILE A 99 -8.98 -3.76 13.63
N GLU A 100 -8.54 -2.69 13.00
CA GLU A 100 -9.06 -1.33 13.21
C GLU A 100 -10.49 -1.16 12.69
N ASP A 101 -10.79 -1.70 11.50
CA ASP A 101 -12.13 -1.66 10.90
C ASP A 101 -13.14 -2.54 11.65
N GLY A 102 -12.67 -3.69 12.17
CA GLY A 102 -13.51 -4.73 12.76
C GLY A 102 -14.49 -5.38 11.76
N LYS A 103 -14.31 -5.14 10.45
CA LYS A 103 -15.17 -5.65 9.37
C LYS A 103 -14.32 -6.08 8.18
N VAL A 104 -14.63 -7.27 7.65
CA VAL A 104 -13.96 -7.85 6.50
C VAL A 104 -14.99 -8.36 5.49
N VAL A 105 -14.59 -8.46 4.23
CA VAL A 105 -15.38 -8.97 3.10
C VAL A 105 -14.60 -10.08 2.38
N PRO A 106 -15.28 -10.98 1.67
CA PRO A 106 -14.62 -12.01 0.87
C PRO A 106 -13.84 -11.36 -0.27
N GLY A 107 -12.61 -11.84 -0.46
CA GLY A 107 -11.73 -11.38 -1.54
C GLY A 107 -11.95 -12.13 -2.85
N GLY A 108 -10.91 -12.23 -3.68
CA GLY A 108 -10.94 -13.01 -4.92
C GLY A 108 -11.94 -12.49 -5.96
N GLY A 109 -12.31 -11.21 -5.92
CA GLY A 109 -13.31 -10.64 -6.83
C GLY A 109 -14.77 -10.89 -6.42
N ALA A 110 -15.02 -11.53 -5.27
CA ALA A 110 -16.35 -11.86 -4.78
C ALA A 110 -17.18 -10.59 -4.53
N ILE A 111 -16.61 -9.63 -3.79
CA ILE A 111 -17.33 -8.40 -3.46
C ILE A 111 -17.59 -7.54 -4.70
N GLU A 112 -16.66 -7.52 -5.66
CA GLU A 112 -16.84 -6.82 -6.94
C GLU A 112 -17.98 -7.43 -7.77
N ALA A 113 -18.10 -8.76 -7.81
CA ALA A 113 -19.20 -9.44 -8.48
C ALA A 113 -20.56 -9.16 -7.81
N GLU A 114 -20.61 -9.17 -6.47
CA GLU A 114 -21.85 -8.84 -5.75
C GLU A 114 -22.26 -7.37 -5.95
N ILE A 115 -21.29 -6.44 -5.94
CA ILE A 115 -21.54 -5.03 -6.26
C ILE A 115 -22.09 -4.89 -7.69
N ALA A 116 -21.49 -5.55 -8.66
CA ALA A 116 -21.95 -5.50 -10.05
C ALA A 116 -23.37 -6.06 -10.22
N LYS A 117 -23.71 -7.14 -9.52
CA LYS A 117 -25.06 -7.71 -9.50
C LYS A 117 -26.09 -6.73 -8.93
N GLU A 118 -25.81 -6.12 -7.78
CA GLU A 118 -26.73 -5.15 -7.16
C GLU A 118 -26.87 -3.87 -8.02
N LEU A 119 -25.79 -3.41 -8.65
CA LEU A 119 -25.84 -2.30 -9.59
C LEU A 119 -26.74 -2.60 -10.79
N ARG A 120 -26.69 -3.81 -11.36
CA ARG A 120 -27.57 -4.19 -12.49
C ARG A 120 -29.04 -4.25 -12.08
N LYS A 121 -29.34 -4.76 -10.88
CA LYS A 121 -30.71 -4.73 -10.32
C LYS A 121 -31.21 -3.29 -10.17
N TYR A 122 -30.36 -2.41 -9.66
CA TYR A 122 -30.67 -0.99 -9.52
C TYR A 122 -30.87 -0.31 -10.88
N ALA A 123 -30.03 -0.62 -11.88
CA ALA A 123 -30.13 -0.06 -13.23
C ALA A 123 -31.51 -0.29 -13.86
N ALA A 124 -32.05 -1.51 -13.70
CA ALA A 124 -33.38 -1.88 -14.20
C ALA A 124 -34.54 -1.07 -13.55
N GLN A 125 -34.33 -0.53 -12.34
CA GLN A 125 -35.32 0.32 -11.66
C GLN A 125 -35.28 1.78 -12.13
N VAL A 126 -34.11 2.25 -12.57
CA VAL A 126 -33.91 3.64 -13.00
C VAL A 126 -34.44 3.88 -14.41
N GLY A 127 -34.09 3.01 -15.37
CA GLY A 127 -34.45 3.16 -16.78
C GLY A 127 -33.70 4.27 -17.52
N GLY A 128 -34.05 4.50 -18.79
CA GLY A 128 -33.53 5.63 -19.56
C GLY A 128 -32.06 5.52 -19.95
N ARG A 129 -31.37 6.67 -20.04
CA ARG A 129 -29.93 6.73 -20.40
C ARG A 129 -29.05 6.39 -19.21
N GLU A 130 -29.52 6.71 -18.01
CA GLU A 130 -28.87 6.47 -16.74
C GLU A 130 -28.72 4.97 -16.47
N GLN A 131 -29.71 4.15 -16.87
CA GLN A 131 -29.59 2.69 -16.82
C GLN A 131 -28.33 2.19 -17.55
N LEU A 132 -28.08 2.67 -18.77
CA LEU A 132 -26.92 2.25 -19.57
C LEU A 132 -25.59 2.62 -18.88
N ALA A 133 -25.55 3.78 -18.22
CA ALA A 133 -24.38 4.22 -17.47
C ALA A 133 -24.13 3.35 -16.23
N ILE A 134 -25.18 2.97 -15.50
CA ILE A 134 -25.07 2.09 -14.33
C ILE A 134 -24.63 0.68 -14.75
N GLU A 135 -25.17 0.14 -15.84
CA GLU A 135 -24.76 -1.16 -16.39
C GLU A 135 -23.30 -1.14 -16.86
N ALA A 136 -22.86 -0.05 -17.51
CA ALA A 136 -21.46 0.12 -17.88
C ALA A 136 -20.54 0.17 -16.65
N PHE A 137 -20.96 0.85 -15.57
CA PHE A 137 -20.22 0.87 -14.31
C PHE A 137 -20.15 -0.52 -13.66
N ALA A 138 -21.24 -1.28 -13.65
CA ALA A 138 -21.25 -2.66 -13.16
C ALA A 138 -20.26 -3.55 -13.93
N ASN A 139 -20.22 -3.43 -15.26
CA ASN A 139 -19.25 -4.15 -16.09
C ASN A 139 -17.80 -3.71 -15.82
N ALA A 140 -17.58 -2.43 -15.52
CA ALA A 140 -16.26 -1.92 -15.18
C ALA A 140 -15.76 -2.49 -13.84
N ILE A 141 -16.62 -2.67 -12.84
CA ILE A 141 -16.25 -3.29 -11.56
C ILE A 141 -15.82 -4.75 -11.74
N GLU A 142 -16.47 -5.50 -12.63
CA GLU A 142 -16.09 -6.89 -12.96
C GLU A 142 -14.74 -7.03 -13.67
N VAL A 143 -14.08 -5.92 -14.04
CA VAL A 143 -12.71 -5.99 -14.57
C VAL A 143 -11.75 -6.64 -13.57
N ILE A 144 -11.97 -6.49 -12.26
CA ILE A 144 -11.09 -7.05 -11.23
C ILE A 144 -11.09 -8.59 -11.25
N PRO A 145 -12.23 -9.29 -11.07
CA PRO A 145 -12.26 -10.75 -11.18
C PRO A 145 -11.85 -11.24 -12.58
N ARG A 146 -12.14 -10.48 -13.64
CA ARG A 146 -11.75 -10.82 -15.01
C ARG A 146 -10.24 -10.81 -15.18
N THR A 147 -9.58 -9.75 -14.74
CA THR A 147 -8.12 -9.62 -14.78
C THR A 147 -7.43 -10.61 -13.84
N LEU A 148 -8.06 -10.94 -12.71
CA LEU A 148 -7.57 -12.01 -11.82
C LEU A 148 -7.56 -13.37 -12.54
N ALA A 149 -8.63 -13.70 -13.27
CA ALA A 149 -8.69 -14.91 -14.10
C ALA A 149 -7.64 -14.90 -15.22
N GLU A 150 -7.50 -13.78 -15.95
CA GLU A 150 -6.49 -13.62 -17.01
C GLU A 150 -5.07 -13.85 -16.48
N ASN A 151 -4.72 -13.23 -15.34
CA ASN A 151 -3.39 -13.36 -14.72
C ASN A 151 -3.12 -14.78 -14.20
N ALA A 152 -4.16 -15.52 -13.82
CA ALA A 152 -4.06 -16.91 -13.42
C ALA A 152 -4.03 -17.90 -14.61
N GLY A 153 -4.17 -17.41 -15.85
CA GLY A 153 -4.21 -18.24 -17.06
C GLY A 153 -5.52 -19.00 -17.25
N LEU A 154 -6.60 -18.57 -16.58
CA LEU A 154 -7.94 -19.12 -16.71
C LEU A 154 -8.70 -18.46 -17.87
N ASP A 155 -9.75 -19.11 -18.38
CA ASP A 155 -10.64 -18.47 -19.34
C ASP A 155 -11.52 -17.42 -18.62
N PRO A 156 -11.38 -16.11 -18.92
CA PRO A 156 -12.10 -15.07 -18.19
C PRO A 156 -13.60 -15.08 -18.48
N VAL A 157 -14.03 -15.58 -19.64
CA VAL A 157 -15.44 -15.67 -20.01
C VAL A 157 -16.11 -16.75 -19.18
N ASP A 158 -15.47 -17.91 -19.08
CA ASP A 158 -16.00 -19.03 -18.29
C ASP A 158 -16.06 -18.66 -16.80
N ILE A 159 -14.98 -18.09 -16.25
CA ILE A 159 -14.92 -17.69 -14.83
C ILE A 159 -15.97 -16.63 -14.49
N ILE A 160 -16.12 -15.58 -15.31
CA ILE A 160 -17.12 -14.54 -15.04
C ILE A 160 -18.55 -15.10 -15.14
N THR A 161 -18.79 -16.03 -16.08
CA THR A 161 -20.10 -16.67 -16.24
C THR A 161 -20.42 -17.55 -15.04
N GLU A 162 -19.47 -18.37 -14.59
CA GLU A 162 -19.60 -19.20 -13.39
C GLU A 162 -19.80 -18.34 -12.14
N LEU A 163 -19.04 -17.26 -12.00
CA LEU A 163 -19.11 -16.34 -10.87
C LEU A 163 -20.50 -15.70 -10.80
N ARG A 164 -20.99 -15.12 -11.90
CA ARG A 164 -22.36 -14.56 -11.94
C ARG A 164 -23.41 -15.60 -11.56
N ALA A 165 -23.31 -16.83 -12.07
CA ALA A 165 -24.24 -17.91 -11.73
C ALA A 165 -24.18 -18.30 -10.24
N ALA A 166 -23.00 -18.29 -9.62
CA ALA A 166 -22.85 -18.52 -8.19
C ALA A 166 -23.49 -17.38 -7.37
N HIS A 167 -23.31 -16.14 -7.81
CA HIS A 167 -23.83 -14.96 -7.14
C HIS A 167 -25.36 -14.83 -7.19
N GLU A 168 -26.07 -15.52 -8.08
CA GLU A 168 -27.55 -15.55 -8.06
C GLU A 168 -28.13 -16.28 -6.84
N LYS A 169 -27.33 -17.10 -6.14
CA LYS A 169 -27.74 -17.80 -4.91
C LYS A 169 -27.80 -16.84 -3.72
N ALA A 170 -28.59 -17.18 -2.70
CA ALA A 170 -28.73 -16.36 -1.49
C ALA A 170 -27.41 -16.19 -0.72
N ASP A 171 -26.53 -17.19 -0.74
CA ASP A 171 -25.19 -17.17 -0.16
C ASP A 171 -24.11 -16.88 -1.21
N GLY A 172 -24.49 -16.36 -2.37
CA GLY A 172 -23.61 -16.09 -3.51
C GLY A 172 -22.48 -15.10 -3.21
N TRP A 173 -22.71 -14.15 -2.32
CA TRP A 173 -21.78 -13.05 -1.98
C TRP A 173 -20.40 -13.52 -1.48
N LYS A 174 -20.27 -14.77 -1.02
CA LYS A 174 -19.02 -15.35 -0.52
C LYS A 174 -18.15 -16.00 -1.61
N TYR A 175 -18.70 -16.20 -2.80
CA TYR A 175 -18.01 -16.91 -3.88
C TYR A 175 -17.10 -15.97 -4.65
N GLY A 176 -15.89 -16.41 -4.95
CA GLY A 176 -14.89 -15.64 -5.70
C GLY A 176 -14.02 -16.55 -6.57
N VAL A 177 -13.08 -15.95 -7.28
CA VAL A 177 -12.14 -16.67 -8.15
C VAL A 177 -11.02 -17.28 -7.31
N ASN A 178 -11.03 -18.60 -7.14
CA ASN A 178 -9.91 -19.33 -6.56
C ASN A 178 -8.84 -19.56 -7.64
N VAL A 179 -7.78 -18.75 -7.64
CA VAL A 179 -6.69 -18.85 -8.62
C VAL A 179 -5.83 -20.10 -8.46
N PHE A 180 -5.85 -20.78 -7.31
CA PHE A 180 -5.07 -22.00 -7.08
C PHE A 180 -5.74 -23.23 -7.69
N ASP A 181 -7.06 -23.34 -7.55
CA ASP A 181 -7.84 -24.44 -8.11
C ASP A 181 -8.43 -24.13 -9.49
N GLY A 182 -8.38 -22.86 -9.92
CA GLY A 182 -8.84 -22.41 -11.22
C GLY A 182 -10.36 -22.40 -11.39
N LYS A 183 -11.12 -22.24 -10.31
CA LYS A 183 -12.60 -22.32 -10.27
C LYS A 183 -13.20 -21.28 -9.33
N VAL A 184 -14.51 -21.11 -9.38
CA VAL A 184 -15.23 -20.31 -8.37
C VAL A 184 -15.40 -21.12 -7.08
N ASP A 185 -15.02 -20.53 -5.93
CA ASP A 185 -15.10 -21.21 -4.62
C ASP A 185 -15.48 -20.24 -3.49
N ASP A 186 -15.82 -20.78 -2.32
CA ASP A 186 -16.21 -20.03 -1.13
C ASP A 186 -14.97 -19.38 -0.49
N MET A 187 -14.79 -18.08 -0.72
CA MET A 187 -13.62 -17.33 -0.25
C MET A 187 -13.59 -17.18 1.27
N VAL A 188 -14.76 -17.20 1.92
CA VAL A 188 -14.85 -17.14 3.39
C VAL A 188 -14.37 -18.46 3.99
N ALA A 189 -14.80 -19.59 3.42
CA ALA A 189 -14.34 -20.90 3.87
C ALA A 189 -12.83 -21.11 3.65
N LEU A 190 -12.28 -20.52 2.59
CA LEU A 190 -10.83 -20.54 2.30
C LEU A 190 -10.02 -19.51 3.12
N GLY A 191 -10.68 -18.64 3.90
CA GLY A 191 -10.02 -17.60 4.68
C GLY A 191 -9.45 -16.44 3.85
N VAL A 192 -9.89 -16.29 2.60
CA VAL A 192 -9.50 -15.18 1.71
C VAL A 192 -10.40 -13.98 1.99
N LEU A 193 -9.94 -13.14 2.92
CA LEU A 193 -10.68 -11.99 3.45
C LEU A 193 -9.90 -10.70 3.26
N GLU A 194 -10.61 -9.61 2.99
CA GLU A 194 -10.04 -8.29 2.80
C GLU A 194 -10.75 -7.25 3.71
N PRO A 195 -10.04 -6.25 4.24
CA PRO A 195 -10.65 -5.17 5.01
C PRO A 195 -11.63 -4.36 4.15
N VAL A 196 -12.74 -3.95 4.76
CA VAL A 196 -13.78 -3.17 4.05
C VAL A 196 -13.26 -1.79 3.64
N SER A 197 -12.42 -1.16 4.47
CA SER A 197 -11.83 0.16 4.16
C SER A 197 -11.06 0.14 2.85
N VAL A 198 -10.27 -0.90 2.59
CA VAL A 198 -9.44 -1.05 1.38
C VAL A 198 -10.33 -1.02 0.13
N LYS A 199 -11.41 -1.80 0.12
CA LYS A 199 -12.36 -1.85 -1.01
C LYS A 199 -13.08 -0.53 -1.23
N LEU A 200 -13.57 0.08 -0.16
CA LEU A 200 -14.23 1.38 -0.24
C LEU A 200 -13.28 2.45 -0.78
N GLN A 201 -12.05 2.49 -0.27
CA GLN A 201 -11.05 3.46 -0.68
C GLN A 201 -10.63 3.26 -2.14
N ALA A 202 -10.45 2.01 -2.59
CA ALA A 202 -10.15 1.70 -3.98
C ALA A 202 -11.24 2.23 -4.93
N ILE A 203 -12.52 1.93 -4.63
CA ILE A 203 -13.65 2.36 -5.47
C ILE A 203 -13.78 3.89 -5.47
N LYS A 204 -13.69 4.53 -4.30
CA LYS A 204 -13.75 6.00 -4.19
C LYS A 204 -12.64 6.68 -4.97
N SER A 205 -11.41 6.21 -4.81
CA SER A 205 -10.25 6.81 -5.48
C SER A 205 -10.33 6.64 -7.00
N ALA A 206 -10.78 5.47 -7.48
CA ALA A 206 -11.03 5.25 -8.89
C ALA A 206 -12.11 6.19 -9.44
N LEU A 207 -13.23 6.36 -8.72
CA LEU A 207 -14.32 7.25 -9.10
C LEU A 207 -13.88 8.72 -9.13
N GLU A 208 -13.09 9.18 -8.17
CA GLU A 208 -12.55 10.54 -8.13
C GLU A 208 -11.67 10.82 -9.36
N ALA A 209 -10.76 9.89 -9.68
CA ALA A 209 -9.89 10.00 -10.85
C ALA A 209 -10.69 10.02 -12.16
N VAL A 210 -11.63 9.09 -12.34
CA VAL A 210 -12.49 9.02 -13.53
C VAL A 210 -13.34 10.29 -13.65
N SER A 211 -13.94 10.75 -12.56
CA SER A 211 -14.76 11.97 -12.55
C SER A 211 -13.94 13.22 -12.87
N LEU A 212 -12.66 13.27 -12.49
CA LEU A 212 -11.77 14.37 -12.87
C LEU A 212 -11.53 14.37 -14.38
N ILE A 213 -11.24 13.21 -14.96
CA ILE A 213 -10.98 13.08 -16.41
C ILE A 213 -12.23 13.39 -17.23
N LEU A 214 -13.39 12.82 -16.85
CA LEU A 214 -14.64 13.02 -17.58
C LEU A 214 -15.17 14.47 -17.54
N ARG A 215 -14.71 15.28 -16.60
CA ARG A 215 -15.06 16.71 -16.49
C ARG A 215 -14.20 17.62 -17.36
N ILE A 216 -13.12 17.10 -17.97
CA ILE A 216 -12.26 17.88 -18.85
C ILE A 216 -12.87 17.84 -20.25
N ASP A 217 -13.46 18.95 -20.67
CA ASP A 217 -14.02 19.08 -22.02
C ASP A 217 -12.93 19.36 -23.08
N ASP A 218 -11.88 20.10 -22.71
CA ASP A 218 -10.79 20.50 -23.62
C ASP A 218 -9.42 20.54 -22.92
N ILE A 219 -8.37 20.12 -23.63
CA ILE A 219 -6.96 20.22 -23.20
C ILE A 219 -6.25 21.25 -24.07
N ILE A 220 -5.92 22.41 -23.48
CA ILE A 220 -5.13 23.44 -24.17
C ILE A 220 -3.65 23.20 -23.85
N ALA A 221 -2.94 22.59 -24.80
CA ALA A 221 -1.49 22.45 -24.71
C ALA A 221 -0.82 23.78 -25.10
N ALA A 222 -0.23 24.47 -24.14
CA ALA A 222 0.60 25.64 -24.43
C ALA A 222 1.93 25.18 -25.04
N SER A 223 2.14 25.46 -26.33
CA SER A 223 3.48 25.41 -26.92
C SER A 223 4.28 26.62 -26.45
N ARG A 224 5.58 26.42 -26.15
CA ARG A 224 6.48 27.55 -25.89
C ARG A 224 6.47 28.45 -27.12
N THR A 225 6.10 29.71 -26.93
CA THR A 225 6.30 30.74 -27.93
C THR A 225 7.80 30.78 -28.22
N GLU A 226 8.22 30.52 -29.46
CA GLU A 226 9.60 30.78 -29.84
C GLU A 226 9.83 32.28 -29.63
N GLU A 227 10.67 32.63 -28.66
CA GLU A 227 11.21 33.97 -28.55
C GLU A 227 11.92 34.26 -29.87
N LYS A 228 11.29 35.09 -30.71
CA LYS A 228 11.98 35.74 -31.83
C LYS A 228 13.15 36.49 -31.21
N LYS A 229 14.36 35.92 -31.29
CA LYS A 229 15.60 36.64 -31.01
C LYS A 229 15.53 37.97 -31.75
N GLY A 230 15.37 39.05 -31.00
CA GLY A 230 15.45 40.40 -31.53
C GLY A 230 16.77 40.53 -32.27
N LYS A 231 16.72 40.94 -33.53
CA LYS A 231 17.88 41.52 -34.20
C LYS A 231 18.26 42.76 -33.40
N GLU A 232 19.41 42.73 -32.74
CA GLU A 232 20.06 43.95 -32.27
C GLU A 232 20.46 44.77 -33.51
N GLU A 233 19.70 45.82 -33.80
CA GLU A 233 20.18 46.95 -34.59
C GLU A 233 20.88 47.93 -33.63
N GLY A 234 22.20 47.82 -33.53
CA GLY A 234 23.05 48.88 -33.02
C GLY A 234 23.56 49.73 -34.17
N LYS A 235 22.86 50.83 -34.47
CA LYS A 235 23.42 51.98 -35.20
C LYS A 235 24.25 52.80 -34.21
N GLU A 236 25.54 52.96 -34.46
CA GLU A 236 26.26 54.16 -34.03
C GLU A 236 26.32 55.10 -35.24
N GLU A 237 25.76 56.30 -35.04
CA GLU A 237 25.67 57.38 -36.02
C GLU A 237 27.02 58.09 -36.19
N GLU A 238 27.26 58.51 -37.43
CA GLU A 238 28.25 59.50 -37.84
C GLU A 238 28.06 60.85 -37.14
N GLU A 239 29.17 61.57 -36.99
CA GLU A 239 29.41 62.99 -37.34
C GLU A 239 30.54 63.51 -36.43
N THR A 240 31.64 64.10 -36.89
CA THR A 240 31.76 65.23 -37.80
C THR A 240 33.17 65.35 -38.42
N SER A 241 33.20 65.80 -39.67
CA SER A 241 34.27 66.51 -40.40
C SER A 241 35.11 67.50 -39.58
N THR A 242 36.40 67.72 -39.88
CA THR A 242 36.96 68.81 -40.74
C THR A 242 38.51 68.83 -40.65
N GLU A 243 39.16 69.21 -41.78
CA GLU A 243 40.59 69.51 -42.04
C GLU A 243 41.58 68.36 -42.31
#